data_AF-A0A1M7L963-F1
#
_entry.id   AF-A0A1M7L963-F1
#
_cell.length_a   1.000
_cell.length_b   1.000
_cell.length_c   1.000
_cell.angle_alpha   90.00
_cell.angle_beta   90.00
_cell.angle_gamma   90.00
#
_symmetry.space_group_name_H-M   'P 1'
#
loop_
_entity.id
_entity.type
_entity.pdbx_description
1 polymer ?
#
loop_
_entity_poly.entity_id
_entity_poly.type
_entity_poly.pdbx_seq_one_letter_code
_entity_poly.pdbx_strand_id
1 'polypeptide(L)'
;MIKDYCFSKDWIDKFKSQERYSKLNPPVLEKMIHALYLLQHMKKQGFEFIFKGGTSLILILEEANRFSVDIDIITEHSKEEIEAFLDAIVTNSHFTGWELDEGRSYKEGVPKAHYELSYPSNINQQANYILLDVLFEHCHYPMLQEKPIAATWIETSETINITVPTAEAIAGDKLTAYAPLTTGIPYGKGKETEIIKQLFDIGHLFDQTQNFEVIMNSFNIFVKQEIGYRKLNITAHEVLWNIINTSKLISVREKNKQEPEKTHFLSLQKGIASFTNFLISGSFRIEQAINAGAKAAYLAAKILTGDVTPITKYADEDISTLEIKSPQWNSLNRLKKLQDKSAFFYWYQTLQLLDLVKEPAVDVVVREHRQARLEEN
;
A
#
# COMPACT_ATOMS: atom_id res chain seq x y z
N MET A 1 20.97 7.98 -18.35
CA MET A 1 20.08 9.00 -17.77
C MET A 1 18.80 9.13 -18.59
N ILE A 2 17.71 9.66 -18.04
CA ILE A 2 16.52 10.08 -18.79
C ILE A 2 16.94 11.15 -19.82
N LYS A 3 16.41 11.05 -21.03
CA LYS A 3 16.71 11.98 -22.13
C LYS A 3 15.97 13.31 -21.95
N ASP A 4 16.61 14.42 -22.31
CA ASP A 4 16.11 15.78 -22.03
C ASP A 4 14.72 16.07 -22.60
N TYR A 5 14.37 15.53 -23.76
CA TYR A 5 13.05 15.77 -24.34
C TYR A 5 11.91 15.17 -23.51
N CYS A 6 12.18 14.20 -22.62
CA CYS A 6 11.17 13.63 -21.75
C CYS A 6 10.60 14.66 -20.76
N PHE A 7 11.35 15.72 -20.44
CA PHE A 7 10.91 16.81 -19.57
C PHE A 7 10.13 17.89 -20.33
N SER A 8 10.00 17.79 -21.66
CA SER A 8 9.29 18.77 -22.46
C SER A 8 7.77 18.63 -22.34
N LYS A 9 7.07 19.78 -22.44
CA LYS A 9 5.62 19.81 -22.51
C LYS A 9 5.09 18.96 -23.68
N ASP A 10 5.73 19.05 -24.84
CA ASP A 10 5.34 18.30 -26.04
C ASP A 10 5.39 16.78 -25.83
N TRP A 11 6.42 16.29 -25.14
CA TRP A 11 6.52 14.85 -24.80
C TRP A 11 5.39 14.42 -23.87
N ILE A 12 5.15 15.19 -22.81
CA ILE A 12 4.13 14.90 -21.80
C ILE A 12 2.71 14.96 -22.42
N ASP A 13 2.43 15.98 -23.23
CA ASP A 13 1.15 16.14 -23.93
C ASP A 13 0.94 15.01 -24.95
N LYS A 14 1.99 14.64 -25.71
CA LYS A 14 1.97 13.49 -26.62
C LYS A 14 1.68 12.19 -25.87
N PHE A 15 2.35 11.93 -24.75
CA PHE A 15 2.10 10.72 -23.97
C PHE A 15 0.66 10.66 -23.46
N LYS A 16 0.16 11.76 -22.88
CA LYS A 16 -1.22 11.87 -22.39
C LYS A 16 -2.27 11.67 -23.49
N SER A 17 -1.99 12.06 -24.73
CA SER A 17 -2.94 11.93 -25.85
C SER A 17 -3.33 10.48 -26.19
N GLN A 18 -2.58 9.50 -25.70
CA GLN A 18 -2.91 8.09 -25.87
C GLN A 18 -4.18 7.74 -25.07
N GLU A 19 -5.10 6.98 -25.68
CA GLU A 19 -6.42 6.68 -25.10
C GLU A 19 -6.33 6.15 -23.65
N ARG A 20 -5.41 5.20 -23.41
CA ARG A 20 -5.13 4.58 -22.11
C ARG A 20 -4.76 5.59 -21.02
N TYR A 21 -4.11 6.70 -21.40
CA TYR A 21 -3.50 7.68 -20.49
C TYR A 21 -4.17 9.07 -20.56
N SER A 22 -5.29 9.19 -21.27
CA SER A 22 -6.03 10.44 -21.50
C SER A 22 -6.43 11.19 -20.22
N LYS A 23 -6.59 10.46 -19.11
CA LYS A 23 -6.96 11.01 -17.79
C LYS A 23 -5.77 11.43 -16.92
N LEU A 24 -4.54 11.21 -17.39
CA LEU A 24 -3.36 11.62 -16.64
C LEU A 24 -3.32 13.12 -16.43
N ASN A 25 -2.93 13.51 -15.22
CA ASN A 25 -2.67 14.90 -14.86
C ASN A 25 -1.24 15.26 -15.32
N PRO A 26 -1.04 16.14 -16.33
CA PRO A 26 0.30 16.43 -16.86
C PRO A 26 1.32 16.90 -15.80
N PRO A 27 0.97 17.83 -14.88
CA PRO A 27 1.84 18.16 -13.74
C PRO A 27 2.31 16.96 -12.90
N VAL A 28 1.47 15.94 -12.71
CA VAL A 28 1.84 14.74 -11.94
C VAL A 28 2.82 13.88 -12.75
N LEU A 29 2.58 13.74 -14.06
CA LEU A 29 3.52 13.03 -14.94
C LEU A 29 4.87 13.73 -14.99
N GLU A 30 4.92 15.05 -15.11
CA GLU A 30 6.16 15.84 -15.05
C GLU A 30 6.91 15.54 -13.74
N LYS A 31 6.25 15.71 -12.59
CA LYS A 31 6.83 15.39 -11.27
C LYS A 31 7.42 14.00 -11.21
N MET A 32 6.73 13.01 -11.78
CA MET A 32 7.21 11.62 -11.81
C MET A 32 8.49 11.44 -12.63
N ILE A 33 8.61 12.12 -13.78
CA ILE A 33 9.82 12.07 -14.60
C ILE A 33 10.98 12.70 -13.83
N HIS A 34 10.76 13.84 -13.17
CA HIS A 34 11.76 14.46 -12.29
C HIS A 34 12.12 13.57 -11.10
N ALA A 35 11.15 12.89 -10.50
CA ALA A 35 11.39 11.98 -9.38
C ALA A 35 12.32 10.81 -9.78
N LEU A 36 12.03 10.14 -10.90
CA LEU A 36 12.88 9.07 -11.41
C LEU A 36 14.27 9.58 -11.83
N TYR A 37 14.35 10.83 -12.31
CA TYR A 37 15.62 11.48 -12.65
C TYR A 37 16.48 11.76 -11.42
N LEU A 38 15.87 12.17 -10.30
CA LEU A 38 16.59 12.32 -9.03
C LEU A 38 17.24 10.99 -8.61
N LEU A 39 16.48 9.89 -8.64
CA LEU A 39 17.01 8.56 -8.27
C LEU A 39 18.18 8.13 -9.16
N GLN A 40 18.13 8.44 -10.47
CA GLN A 40 19.25 8.17 -11.38
C GLN A 40 20.51 8.95 -11.00
N HIS A 41 20.37 10.24 -10.66
CA HIS A 41 21.49 11.07 -10.24
C HIS A 41 22.09 10.61 -8.92
N MET A 42 21.25 10.33 -7.92
CA MET A 42 21.71 9.80 -6.62
C MET A 42 22.53 8.52 -6.83
N LYS A 43 22.01 7.56 -7.59
CA LYS A 43 22.72 6.30 -7.87
C LYS A 43 24.02 6.52 -8.65
N LYS A 44 24.02 7.42 -9.64
CA LYS A 44 25.19 7.72 -10.47
C LYS A 44 26.32 8.39 -9.69
N GLN A 45 25.99 9.18 -8.68
CA GLN A 45 26.96 9.79 -7.77
C GLN A 45 27.48 8.82 -6.71
N GLY A 46 27.01 7.57 -6.69
CA GLY A 46 27.44 6.54 -5.75
C GLY A 46 26.72 6.59 -4.40
N PHE A 47 25.59 7.30 -4.30
CA PHE A 47 24.78 7.30 -3.09
C PHE A 47 24.09 5.94 -2.90
N GLU A 48 24.25 5.34 -1.73
CA GLU A 48 23.63 4.05 -1.40
C GLU A 48 22.29 4.25 -0.68
N PHE A 49 21.23 3.70 -1.27
CA PHE A 49 19.87 3.82 -0.74
C PHE A 49 18.98 2.68 -1.23
N ILE A 50 17.90 2.43 -0.49
CA ILE A 50 16.80 1.58 -0.90
C ILE A 50 15.60 2.47 -1.24
N PHE A 51 15.10 2.39 -2.47
CA PHE A 51 13.89 3.09 -2.87
C PHE A 51 12.64 2.30 -2.49
N LYS A 52 11.75 2.92 -1.72
CA LYS A 52 10.57 2.26 -1.14
C LYS A 52 9.30 3.10 -1.30
N GLY A 53 8.28 2.76 -0.51
CA GLY A 53 7.02 3.51 -0.46
C GLY A 53 6.14 3.30 -1.69
N GLY A 54 5.07 4.10 -1.78
CA GLY A 54 4.07 3.95 -2.86
C GLY A 54 4.64 4.20 -4.26
N THR A 55 5.65 5.05 -4.38
CA THR A 55 6.23 5.44 -5.67
C THR A 55 7.14 4.36 -6.24
N SER A 56 7.80 3.56 -5.39
CA SER A 56 8.60 2.40 -5.83
C SER A 56 7.79 1.35 -6.59
N LEU A 57 6.46 1.31 -6.39
CA LEU A 57 5.58 0.38 -7.11
C LEU A 57 5.58 0.56 -8.62
N ILE A 58 5.98 1.73 -9.11
CA ILE A 58 6.14 1.99 -10.55
C ILE A 58 7.23 1.09 -11.17
N LEU A 59 8.22 0.68 -10.39
CA LEU A 59 9.31 -0.21 -10.83
C LEU A 59 9.11 -1.67 -10.40
N ILE A 60 8.37 -1.88 -9.31
CA ILE A 60 8.10 -3.22 -8.77
C ILE A 60 7.02 -3.92 -9.59
N LEU A 61 5.92 -3.21 -9.93
CA LEU A 61 4.78 -3.78 -10.62
C LEU A 61 4.99 -3.81 -12.14
N GLU A 62 4.58 -4.91 -12.79
CA GLU A 62 4.55 -5.03 -14.26
C GLU A 62 3.85 -3.87 -14.97
N GLU A 63 2.71 -3.41 -14.44
CA GLU A 63 2.02 -2.22 -14.91
C GLU A 63 1.91 -1.21 -13.77
N ALA A 64 2.30 0.04 -14.03
CA ALA A 64 2.11 1.12 -13.08
C ALA A 64 0.63 1.52 -13.04
N ASN A 65 0.01 1.37 -11.87
CA ASN A 65 -1.45 1.49 -11.74
C ASN A 65 -1.91 2.84 -11.16
N ARG A 66 -1.04 3.53 -10.39
CA ARG A 66 -1.30 4.88 -9.86
C ARG A 66 0.00 5.68 -9.72
N PHE A 67 -0.13 7.01 -9.73
CA PHE A 67 0.97 7.91 -9.39
C PHE A 67 1.00 8.23 -7.89
N SER A 68 2.22 8.42 -7.40
CA SER A 68 2.59 8.92 -6.09
C SER A 68 3.80 9.79 -6.33
N VAL A 69 3.80 11.05 -5.90
CA VAL A 69 4.86 12.00 -6.30
C VAL A 69 5.99 12.12 -5.29
N ASP A 70 5.87 11.43 -4.16
CA ASP A 70 6.83 11.47 -3.05
C ASP A 70 7.86 10.35 -3.25
N ILE A 71 9.15 10.67 -3.21
CA ILE A 71 10.20 9.64 -3.19
C ILE A 71 10.46 9.27 -1.73
N ASP A 72 10.23 8.01 -1.36
CA ASP A 72 10.63 7.49 -0.07
C ASP A 72 11.90 6.64 -0.21
N ILE A 73 12.97 6.99 0.50
CA ILE A 73 14.20 6.19 0.56
C ILE A 73 14.58 5.80 1.99
N ILE A 74 15.30 4.70 2.11
CA ILE A 74 16.03 4.31 3.33
C ILE A 74 17.53 4.40 3.04
N THR A 75 18.29 4.95 3.98
CA THR A 75 19.75 5.03 3.89
C THR A 75 20.40 4.99 5.26
N GLU A 76 21.65 4.52 5.33
CA GLU A 76 22.50 4.59 6.52
C GLU A 76 23.45 5.80 6.49
N HIS A 77 23.40 6.60 5.41
CA HIS A 77 24.15 7.84 5.30
C HIS A 77 23.74 8.88 6.34
N SER A 78 24.65 9.79 6.68
CA SER A 78 24.34 10.90 7.59
C SER A 78 23.56 12.02 6.90
N LYS A 79 23.03 12.95 7.70
CA LYS A 79 22.42 14.19 7.20
C LYS A 79 23.39 14.98 6.32
N GLU A 80 24.63 15.14 6.77
CA GLU A 80 25.65 15.93 6.09
C GLU A 80 26.02 15.29 4.75
N GLU A 81 26.08 13.95 4.70
CA GLU A 81 26.34 13.22 3.46
C GLU A 81 25.21 13.45 2.45
N ILE A 82 23.95 13.23 2.84
CA ILE A 82 22.84 13.41 1.90
C ILE A 82 22.70 14.86 1.41
N GLU A 83 22.90 15.86 2.28
CA GLU A 83 22.86 17.27 1.88
C GLU A 83 23.98 17.62 0.89
N ALA A 84 25.19 17.07 1.09
CA ALA A 84 26.28 17.21 0.12
C ALA A 84 25.96 16.55 -1.23
N PHE A 85 25.27 15.40 -1.23
CA PHE A 85 24.78 14.79 -2.47
C PHE A 85 23.71 15.66 -3.14
N LEU A 86 22.77 16.25 -2.39
CA LEU A 86 21.77 17.14 -2.94
C LEU A 86 22.39 18.40 -3.57
N ASP A 87 23.41 18.98 -2.95
CA ASP A 87 24.20 20.10 -3.51
C ASP A 87 24.89 19.69 -4.83
N ALA A 88 25.51 18.51 -4.85
CA ALA A 88 26.13 17.97 -6.06
C ALA A 88 25.09 17.71 -7.16
N ILE A 89 23.88 17.25 -6.82
CA ILE A 89 22.80 17.05 -7.78
C ILE A 89 22.33 18.39 -8.37
N VAL A 90 22.11 19.42 -7.55
CA VAL A 90 21.75 20.77 -8.04
C VAL A 90 22.82 21.31 -8.98
N THR A 91 24.10 21.09 -8.67
CA THR A 91 25.23 21.55 -9.51
C THR A 91 25.31 20.83 -10.86
N ASN A 92 24.95 19.53 -10.91
CA ASN A 92 25.20 18.66 -12.06
C ASN A 92 23.92 18.24 -12.82
N SER A 93 22.80 18.91 -12.59
CA SER A 93 21.51 18.59 -13.19
C SER A 93 20.68 19.86 -13.47
N HIS A 94 19.41 19.69 -13.84
CA HIS A 94 18.47 20.82 -14.01
C HIS A 94 17.69 21.17 -12.73
N PHE A 95 17.92 20.50 -11.60
CA PHE A 95 17.34 20.93 -10.33
C PHE A 95 17.93 22.30 -9.95
N THR A 96 17.09 23.21 -9.45
CA THR A 96 17.47 24.60 -9.18
C THR A 96 17.80 24.86 -7.72
N GLY A 97 17.49 23.93 -6.84
CA GLY A 97 17.74 24.04 -5.41
C GLY A 97 17.01 22.96 -4.63
N TRP A 98 17.34 22.85 -3.34
CA TRP A 98 16.64 22.02 -2.39
C TRP A 98 16.40 22.77 -1.08
N GLU A 99 15.32 22.42 -0.37
CA GLU A 99 14.99 22.96 0.93
C GLU A 99 14.65 21.83 1.90
N LEU A 100 15.07 21.96 3.16
CA LEU A 100 14.69 21.05 4.25
C LEU A 100 13.40 21.54 4.90
N ASP A 101 12.38 20.68 5.01
CA ASP A 101 11.21 20.96 5.84
C ASP A 101 11.57 20.71 7.32
N GLU A 102 12.09 21.73 7.99
CA GLU A 102 12.44 21.69 9.43
C GLU A 102 11.24 21.37 10.33
N GLY A 103 10.03 21.71 9.88
CA GLY A 103 8.79 21.49 10.60
C GLY A 103 8.45 20.01 10.73
N ARG A 104 8.87 19.19 9.75
CA ARG A 104 8.60 17.74 9.71
C ARG A 104 9.85 16.87 9.91
N SER A 105 11.03 17.42 9.74
CA SER A 105 12.30 16.68 9.76
C SER A 105 12.93 16.58 11.15
N TYR A 106 13.70 15.51 11.36
CA TYR A 106 14.52 15.26 12.56
C TYR A 106 13.75 15.36 13.88
N LYS A 107 12.49 14.95 13.88
CA LYS A 107 11.68 14.88 15.10
C LYS A 107 12.08 13.68 15.95
N GLU A 108 11.96 13.84 17.26
CA GLU A 108 12.24 12.75 18.20
C GLU A 108 11.36 11.52 17.90
N GLY A 109 11.97 10.34 17.87
CA GLY A 109 11.29 9.05 17.76
C GLY A 109 11.38 8.38 16.38
N VAL A 110 11.45 9.14 15.28
CA VAL A 110 11.63 8.58 13.92
C VAL A 110 12.75 9.34 13.22
N PRO A 111 13.84 8.68 12.80
CA PRO A 111 14.98 9.34 12.18
C PRO A 111 14.66 9.67 10.72
N LYS A 112 13.74 10.61 10.48
CA LYS A 112 13.23 10.96 9.15
C LYS A 112 13.50 12.42 8.81
N ALA A 113 13.85 12.71 7.56
CA ALA A 113 13.85 14.04 6.98
C ALA A 113 12.99 14.12 5.72
N HIS A 114 12.60 15.35 5.41
CA HIS A 114 11.75 15.72 4.29
C HIS A 114 12.41 16.87 3.55
N TYR A 115 12.74 16.65 2.28
CA TYR A 115 13.34 17.65 1.41
C TYR A 115 12.42 17.96 0.24
N GLU A 116 12.41 19.22 -0.19
CA GLU A 116 11.79 19.64 -1.44
C GLU A 116 12.90 19.97 -2.45
N LEU A 117 12.88 19.37 -3.64
CA LEU A 117 13.82 19.72 -4.70
C LEU A 117 13.09 20.44 -5.83
N SER A 118 13.48 21.69 -6.07
CA SER A 118 12.87 22.55 -7.08
C SER A 118 13.46 22.30 -8.47
N TYR A 119 12.65 22.44 -9.50
CA TYR A 119 13.05 22.32 -10.90
C TYR A 119 12.28 23.32 -11.79
N PRO A 120 12.77 23.69 -12.98
CA PRO A 120 12.03 24.56 -13.88
C PRO A 120 10.89 23.76 -14.53
N SER A 121 9.64 24.20 -14.33
CA SER A 121 8.47 23.58 -14.97
C SER A 121 7.88 24.49 -16.05
N ASN A 122 7.64 23.91 -17.22
CA ASN A 122 6.91 24.54 -18.32
C ASN A 122 5.42 24.16 -18.35
N ILE A 123 4.98 23.36 -17.37
CA ILE A 123 3.61 22.84 -17.26
C ILE A 123 2.89 23.44 -16.05
N ASN A 124 3.55 23.49 -14.89
CA ASN A 124 3.01 24.03 -13.66
C ASN A 124 4.07 24.80 -12.86
N GLN A 125 4.06 26.13 -12.99
CA GLN A 125 4.99 27.02 -12.30
C GLN A 125 4.69 27.20 -10.80
N GLN A 126 3.56 26.70 -10.29
CA GLN A 126 3.15 26.91 -8.89
C GLN A 126 3.54 25.77 -7.95
N ALA A 127 3.89 24.59 -8.48
CA ALA A 127 4.22 23.41 -7.67
C ALA A 127 5.32 22.60 -8.35
N ASN A 128 6.43 23.25 -8.68
CA ASN A 128 7.55 22.75 -9.46
C ASN A 128 8.66 22.16 -8.58
N TYR A 129 8.27 21.28 -7.66
CA TYR A 129 9.19 20.53 -6.80
C TYR A 129 8.77 19.07 -6.65
N ILE A 130 9.76 18.23 -6.34
CA ILE A 130 9.59 16.84 -5.90
C ILE A 130 9.82 16.75 -4.38
N LEU A 131 9.10 15.87 -3.71
CA LEU A 131 9.28 15.59 -2.30
C LEU A 131 10.19 14.37 -2.14
N LEU A 132 11.25 14.51 -1.35
CA LEU A 132 12.17 13.43 -0.97
C LEU A 132 12.06 13.19 0.54
N ASP A 133 11.49 12.05 0.89
CA ASP A 133 11.33 11.54 2.23
C ASP A 133 12.45 10.53 2.52
N VAL A 134 13.29 10.83 3.51
CA VAL A 134 14.50 10.05 3.81
C VAL A 134 14.39 9.47 5.20
N LEU A 135 14.48 8.15 5.32
CA LEU A 135 14.55 7.45 6.59
C LEU A 135 15.99 6.99 6.84
N PHE A 136 16.61 7.53 7.90
CA PHE A 136 18.00 7.27 8.27
C PHE A 136 18.07 6.06 9.22
N GLU A 137 18.01 4.86 8.64
CA GLU A 137 18.08 3.60 9.38
C GLU A 137 18.59 2.46 8.49
N HIS A 138 18.94 1.33 9.12
CA HIS A 138 19.21 0.09 8.40
C HIS A 138 17.94 -0.43 7.70
N CYS A 139 18.08 -0.91 6.46
CA CYS A 139 16.94 -1.47 5.74
C CYS A 139 16.46 -2.79 6.36
N HIS A 140 15.20 -2.82 6.78
CA HIS A 140 14.60 -4.01 7.40
C HIS A 140 13.74 -4.87 6.44
N TYR A 141 13.66 -4.53 5.15
CA TYR A 141 12.96 -5.39 4.20
C TYR A 141 13.67 -6.75 4.09
N PRO A 142 12.96 -7.88 4.23
CA PRO A 142 13.58 -9.20 4.23
C PRO A 142 14.09 -9.65 2.85
N MET A 143 13.65 -8.99 1.78
CA MET A 143 14.04 -9.33 0.42
C MET A 143 14.05 -8.07 -0.46
N LEU A 144 15.20 -7.85 -1.11
CA LEU A 144 15.45 -6.74 -2.03
C LEU A 144 15.72 -7.28 -3.44
N GLN A 145 15.59 -6.42 -4.44
CA GLN A 145 15.89 -6.70 -5.83
C GLN A 145 16.43 -5.45 -6.51
N GLU A 146 17.21 -5.63 -7.57
CA GLU A 146 17.63 -4.55 -8.46
C GLU A 146 16.61 -4.40 -9.59
N LYS A 147 16.13 -3.18 -9.81
CA LYS A 147 15.23 -2.85 -10.92
C LYS A 147 15.79 -1.71 -11.74
N PRO A 148 15.72 -1.78 -13.09
CA PRO A 148 16.06 -0.64 -13.92
C PRO A 148 15.06 0.50 -13.68
N ILE A 149 15.54 1.74 -13.64
CA ILE A 149 14.67 2.91 -13.71
C ILE A 149 14.14 3.01 -15.15
N ALA A 150 13.00 2.36 -15.37
CA ALA A 150 12.32 2.28 -16.65
C ALA A 150 10.81 2.39 -16.45
N ALA A 151 10.15 3.18 -17.32
CA ALA A 151 8.70 3.29 -17.38
C ALA A 151 8.28 3.67 -18.79
N THR A 152 7.03 3.39 -19.18
CA THR A 152 6.54 3.61 -20.56
C THR A 152 6.53 5.07 -21.00
N TRP A 153 6.62 6.01 -20.05
CA TRP A 153 6.60 7.46 -20.30
C TRP A 153 7.98 8.14 -20.20
N ILE A 154 9.06 7.37 -20.02
CA ILE A 154 10.43 7.87 -20.06
C ILE A 154 11.27 7.11 -21.07
N GLU A 155 12.24 7.79 -21.66
CA GLU A 155 13.31 7.17 -22.42
C GLU A 155 14.65 7.48 -21.77
N THR A 156 15.52 6.47 -21.70
CA THR A 156 16.84 6.60 -21.08
C THR A 156 17.95 6.35 -22.10
N SER A 157 19.07 7.05 -21.94
CA SER A 157 20.32 6.83 -22.69
C SER A 157 21.17 5.71 -22.12
N GLU A 158 20.97 5.36 -20.85
CA GLU A 158 21.69 4.30 -20.15
C GLU A 158 20.76 3.65 -19.13
N THR A 159 20.95 2.35 -18.87
CA THR A 159 20.19 1.60 -17.87
C THR A 159 20.84 1.79 -16.51
N ILE A 160 20.13 2.44 -15.59
CA ILE A 160 20.54 2.58 -14.18
C ILE A 160 19.62 1.72 -13.34
N ASN A 161 20.21 0.76 -12.63
CA ASN A 161 19.48 -0.08 -11.70
C ASN A 161 19.52 0.52 -10.29
N ILE A 162 18.41 0.40 -9.58
CA ILE A 162 18.30 0.78 -8.18
C ILE A 162 17.73 -0.36 -7.35
N THR A 163 18.10 -0.35 -6.08
CA THR A 163 17.65 -1.32 -5.09
C THR A 163 16.25 -0.94 -4.61
N VAL A 164 15.32 -1.89 -4.71
CA VAL A 164 13.94 -1.77 -4.23
C VAL A 164 13.53 -3.05 -3.48
N PRO A 165 12.53 -3.02 -2.59
CA PRO A 165 11.96 -4.25 -2.05
C PRO A 165 11.30 -5.11 -3.13
N THR A 166 11.17 -6.41 -2.87
CA THR A 166 10.30 -7.28 -3.68
C THR A 166 8.83 -6.95 -3.48
N ALA A 167 7.97 -7.43 -4.38
CA ALA A 167 6.51 -7.26 -4.25
C ALA A 167 6.00 -7.84 -2.93
N GLU A 168 6.54 -9.00 -2.52
CA GLU A 168 6.24 -9.64 -1.25
C GLU A 168 6.68 -8.78 -0.06
N ALA A 169 7.91 -8.29 -0.08
CA ALA A 169 8.46 -7.50 1.01
C ALA A 169 7.68 -6.19 1.20
N ILE A 170 7.34 -5.48 0.13
CA ILE A 170 6.58 -4.23 0.26
C ILE A 170 5.09 -4.46 0.58
N ALA A 171 4.52 -5.63 0.22
CA ALA A 171 3.15 -5.98 0.60
C ALA A 171 2.98 -6.10 2.12
N GLY A 172 3.94 -6.74 2.80
CA GLY A 172 3.94 -6.89 4.26
C GLY A 172 3.97 -5.54 4.99
N ASP A 173 4.82 -4.62 4.54
CA ASP A 173 4.90 -3.24 5.05
C ASP A 173 3.56 -2.52 4.85
N LYS A 174 3.02 -2.51 3.63
CA LYS A 174 1.77 -1.80 3.31
C LYS A 174 0.55 -2.30 4.08
N LEU A 175 0.50 -3.59 4.43
CA LEU A 175 -0.54 -4.13 5.31
C LEU A 175 -0.59 -3.39 6.65
N THR A 176 0.57 -3.05 7.25
CA THR A 176 0.63 -2.31 8.51
C THR A 176 0.04 -0.90 8.40
N ALA A 177 0.16 -0.27 7.23
CA ALA A 177 -0.37 1.07 6.95
C ALA A 177 -1.89 1.08 6.64
N TYR A 178 -2.47 -0.06 6.26
CA TYR A 178 -3.90 -0.22 5.92
C TYR A 178 -4.82 -0.44 7.14
N ALA A 179 -4.30 -0.40 8.37
CA ALA A 179 -5.05 -0.68 9.60
C ALA A 179 -5.47 0.60 10.36
N PRO A 180 -6.59 1.28 10.02
CA PRO A 180 -6.90 2.65 10.45
C PRO A 180 -7.30 2.85 11.93
N LEU A 181 -7.48 1.78 12.70
CA LEU A 181 -7.76 1.83 14.14
C LEU A 181 -6.54 1.42 14.97
N THR A 182 -5.41 1.12 14.33
CA THR A 182 -4.18 0.64 14.98
C THR A 182 -2.96 1.38 14.43
N THR A 183 -2.09 0.72 13.66
CA THR A 183 -0.84 1.30 13.12
C THR A 183 -1.05 2.13 11.85
N GLY A 184 -2.17 1.95 11.16
CA GLY A 184 -2.44 2.58 9.88
C GLY A 184 -2.84 4.05 9.96
N ILE A 185 -3.41 4.53 8.85
CA ILE A 185 -3.85 5.92 8.70
C ILE A 185 -5.21 6.10 9.39
N PRO A 186 -5.33 6.93 10.44
CA PRO A 186 -6.55 6.99 11.23
C PRO A 186 -7.75 7.56 10.48
N TYR A 187 -8.95 7.06 10.80
CA TYR A 187 -10.20 7.68 10.38
C TYR A 187 -10.35 9.13 10.90
N GLY A 188 -11.12 9.94 10.18
CA GLY A 188 -11.47 11.30 10.61
C GLY A 188 -10.34 12.33 10.55
N LYS A 189 -9.19 11.98 9.97
CA LYS A 189 -8.04 12.88 9.79
C LYS A 189 -8.02 13.59 8.42
N GLY A 190 -9.07 13.43 7.60
CA GLY A 190 -9.11 13.95 6.23
C GLY A 190 -8.13 13.25 5.28
N LYS A 191 -7.60 12.10 5.69
CA LYS A 191 -6.64 11.27 4.93
C LYS A 191 -7.28 9.99 4.40
N GLU A 192 -8.59 10.03 4.12
CA GLU A 192 -9.35 8.86 3.68
C GLU A 192 -8.78 8.26 2.37
N THR A 193 -8.35 9.12 1.44
CA THR A 193 -7.68 8.70 0.19
C THR A 193 -6.40 7.91 0.45
N GLU A 194 -5.65 8.23 1.50
CA GLU A 194 -4.39 7.57 1.80
C GLU A 194 -4.61 6.12 2.28
N ILE A 195 -5.70 5.86 3.02
CA ILE A 195 -6.12 4.49 3.37
C ILE A 195 -6.38 3.68 2.09
N ILE A 196 -7.06 4.30 1.13
CA ILE A 196 -7.43 3.66 -0.14
C ILE A 196 -6.23 3.43 -1.05
N LYS A 197 -5.23 4.32 -1.03
CA LYS A 197 -3.94 4.08 -1.70
C LYS A 197 -3.28 2.80 -1.18
N GLN A 198 -3.27 2.56 0.14
CA GLN A 198 -2.70 1.31 0.68
C GLN A 198 -3.50 0.09 0.21
N LEU A 199 -4.83 0.15 0.30
CA LEU A 199 -5.71 -0.92 -0.17
C LEU A 199 -5.49 -1.26 -1.64
N PHE A 200 -5.43 -0.24 -2.48
CA PHE A 200 -5.17 -0.37 -3.92
C PHE A 200 -3.84 -1.08 -4.18
N ASP A 201 -2.78 -0.63 -3.53
CA ASP A 201 -1.45 -1.18 -3.67
C ASP A 201 -1.40 -2.65 -3.24
N ILE A 202 -1.99 -2.99 -2.09
CA ILE A 202 -2.08 -4.37 -1.58
C ILE A 202 -2.79 -5.27 -2.60
N GLY A 203 -3.88 -4.79 -3.19
CA GLY A 203 -4.64 -5.55 -4.19
C GLY A 203 -3.81 -5.95 -5.42
N HIS A 204 -2.95 -5.06 -5.90
CA HIS A 204 -2.08 -5.31 -7.06
C HIS A 204 -0.84 -6.11 -6.69
N LEU A 205 -0.24 -5.83 -5.53
CA LEU A 205 0.89 -6.60 -5.02
C LEU A 205 0.51 -8.06 -4.83
N PHE A 206 -0.65 -8.34 -4.24
CA PHE A 206 -1.17 -9.70 -4.10
C PHE A 206 -1.17 -10.49 -5.41
N ASP A 207 -1.50 -9.85 -6.53
CA ASP A 207 -1.56 -10.53 -7.83
C ASP A 207 -0.17 -10.94 -8.34
N GLN A 208 0.89 -10.29 -7.86
CA GLN A 208 2.28 -10.55 -8.26
C GLN A 208 3.07 -11.38 -7.23
N THR A 209 2.58 -11.50 -6.00
CA THR A 209 3.27 -12.27 -4.97
C THR A 209 3.14 -13.77 -5.17
N GLN A 210 4.21 -14.48 -4.82
CA GLN A 210 4.25 -15.95 -4.79
C GLN A 210 4.73 -16.46 -3.42
N ASN A 211 5.72 -15.78 -2.83
CA ASN A 211 6.31 -16.21 -1.57
C ASN A 211 5.62 -15.54 -0.36
N PHE A 212 4.66 -16.24 0.23
CA PHE A 212 3.93 -15.74 1.39
C PHE A 212 4.81 -15.53 2.64
N GLU A 213 5.85 -16.35 2.83
CA GLU A 213 6.73 -16.25 4.00
C GLU A 213 7.45 -14.89 4.04
N VAL A 214 7.84 -14.35 2.88
CA VAL A 214 8.45 -13.01 2.78
C VAL A 214 7.45 -11.92 3.19
N ILE A 215 6.17 -12.05 2.80
CA ILE A 215 5.10 -11.12 3.23
C ILE A 215 4.94 -11.16 4.75
N MET A 216 4.86 -12.37 5.32
CA MET A 216 4.67 -12.58 6.75
C MET A 216 5.85 -12.03 7.56
N ASN A 217 7.09 -12.31 7.13
CA ASN A 217 8.29 -11.80 7.78
C ASN A 217 8.36 -10.27 7.71
N SER A 218 8.07 -9.70 6.53
CA SER A 218 8.02 -8.25 6.36
C SER A 218 6.98 -7.61 7.28
N PHE A 219 5.74 -8.11 7.30
CA PHE A 219 4.70 -7.61 8.20
C PHE A 219 5.14 -7.64 9.67
N ASN A 220 5.71 -8.76 10.12
CA ASN A 220 6.15 -8.93 11.51
C ASN A 220 7.27 -7.97 11.93
N ILE A 221 8.12 -7.56 10.98
CA ILE A 221 9.16 -6.56 11.19
C ILE A 221 8.53 -5.17 11.30
N PHE A 222 7.79 -4.75 10.28
CA PHE A 222 7.27 -3.39 10.19
C PHE A 222 6.19 -3.10 11.22
N VAL A 223 5.37 -4.08 11.59
CA VAL A 223 4.35 -3.87 12.64
C VAL A 223 5.00 -3.57 13.99
N LYS A 224 6.14 -4.20 14.31
CA LYS A 224 6.90 -3.92 15.54
C LYS A 224 7.52 -2.52 15.49
N GLN A 225 8.07 -2.12 14.34
CA GLN A 225 8.60 -0.78 14.15
C GLN A 225 7.52 0.29 14.30
N GLU A 226 6.37 0.14 13.63
CA GLU A 226 5.26 1.09 13.71
C GLU A 226 4.70 1.21 15.13
N ILE A 227 4.53 0.09 15.85
CA ILE A 227 4.10 0.09 17.25
C ILE A 227 5.13 0.82 18.13
N GLY A 228 6.43 0.56 17.91
CA GLY A 228 7.53 1.19 18.64
C GLY A 228 7.62 2.70 18.40
N TYR A 229 7.64 3.12 17.14
CA TYR A 229 7.71 4.54 16.73
C TYR A 229 6.54 5.36 17.27
N ARG A 230 5.35 4.77 17.30
CA ARG A 230 4.13 5.43 17.79
C ARG A 230 3.88 5.21 19.29
N LYS A 231 4.73 4.44 19.97
CA LYS A 231 4.61 4.07 21.39
C LYS A 231 3.20 3.53 21.72
N LEU A 232 2.65 2.68 20.85
CA LEU A 232 1.31 2.13 21.00
C LEU A 232 1.31 0.93 21.96
N ASN A 233 0.26 0.79 22.76
CA ASN A 233 0.03 -0.37 23.61
C ASN A 233 -0.95 -1.35 22.93
N ILE A 234 -0.50 -1.94 21.81
CA ILE A 234 -1.26 -2.89 21.00
C ILE A 234 -0.35 -4.03 20.52
N THR A 235 -0.95 -5.08 19.99
CA THR A 235 -0.28 -6.27 19.46
C THR A 235 -0.41 -6.36 17.95
N ALA A 236 0.48 -7.14 17.31
CA ALA A 236 0.37 -7.47 15.89
C ALA A 236 -0.98 -8.17 15.56
N HIS A 237 -1.51 -8.95 16.52
CA HIS A 237 -2.81 -9.62 16.39
C HIS A 237 -3.96 -8.60 16.23
N GLU A 238 -3.96 -7.53 17.03
CA GLU A 238 -4.96 -6.45 16.92
C GLU A 238 -4.87 -5.71 15.59
N VAL A 239 -3.65 -5.51 15.05
CA VAL A 239 -3.43 -4.90 13.73
C VAL A 239 -4.03 -5.78 12.62
N LEU A 240 -3.78 -7.10 12.66
CA LEU A 240 -4.31 -8.05 11.69
C LEU A 240 -5.84 -8.10 11.71
N TRP A 241 -6.46 -8.13 12.89
CA TRP A 241 -7.91 -8.04 13.01
C TRP A 241 -8.45 -6.70 12.52
N ASN A 242 -7.74 -5.60 12.74
CA ASN A 242 -8.14 -4.32 12.20
C ASN A 242 -8.14 -4.33 10.67
N ILE A 243 -7.14 -4.93 10.01
CA ILE A 243 -7.12 -5.11 8.55
C ILE A 243 -8.34 -5.91 8.07
N ILE A 244 -8.63 -7.04 8.71
CA ILE A 244 -9.77 -7.90 8.36
C ILE A 244 -11.09 -7.13 8.54
N ASN A 245 -11.27 -6.45 9.68
CA ASN A 245 -12.49 -5.72 9.98
C ASN A 245 -12.68 -4.51 9.04
N THR A 246 -11.63 -3.75 8.75
CA THR A 246 -11.70 -2.66 7.76
C THR A 246 -12.06 -3.18 6.37
N SER A 247 -11.50 -4.31 5.95
CA SER A 247 -11.85 -4.98 4.70
C SER A 247 -13.30 -5.46 4.67
N LYS A 248 -13.81 -5.95 5.80
CA LYS A 248 -15.21 -6.36 5.98
C LYS A 248 -16.16 -5.18 5.81
N LEU A 249 -15.83 -4.01 6.35
CA LEU A 249 -16.65 -2.80 6.20
C LEU A 249 -16.89 -2.48 4.73
N ILE A 250 -15.83 -2.48 3.91
CA ILE A 250 -15.91 -2.27 2.45
C ILE A 250 -16.80 -3.34 1.80
N SER A 251 -16.62 -4.59 2.21
CA SER A 251 -17.37 -5.75 1.68
C SER A 251 -18.85 -5.75 2.07
N VAL A 252 -19.22 -5.17 3.22
CA VAL A 252 -20.59 -5.06 3.75
C VAL A 252 -21.31 -3.77 3.30
N ARG A 253 -20.57 -2.74 2.87
CA ARG A 253 -21.09 -1.51 2.27
C ARG A 253 -22.14 -0.80 3.15
N GLU A 254 -23.25 -0.32 2.57
CA GLU A 254 -24.31 0.42 3.25
C GLU A 254 -25.11 -0.44 4.25
N LYS A 255 -24.85 -1.75 4.32
CA LYS A 255 -25.43 -2.62 5.36
C LYS A 255 -24.72 -2.49 6.71
N ASN A 256 -23.61 -1.76 6.79
CA ASN A 256 -23.04 -1.31 8.07
C ASN A 256 -24.00 -0.25 8.66
N LYS A 257 -24.91 -0.69 9.53
CA LYS A 257 -25.98 0.17 10.09
C LYS A 257 -25.67 0.74 11.47
N GLN A 258 -24.72 0.14 12.17
CA GLN A 258 -24.35 0.51 13.54
C GLN A 258 -23.14 1.45 13.53
N GLU A 259 -23.04 2.29 14.55
CA GLU A 259 -21.84 3.10 14.79
C GLU A 259 -20.87 2.33 15.69
N PRO A 260 -19.53 2.43 15.43
CA PRO A 260 -18.90 3.37 14.49
C PRO A 260 -18.74 2.83 13.05
N GLU A 261 -19.17 1.60 12.76
CA GLU A 261 -18.95 0.93 11.47
C GLU A 261 -19.54 1.70 10.28
N LYS A 262 -20.72 2.29 10.47
CA LYS A 262 -21.39 3.11 9.47
C LYS A 262 -20.53 4.33 9.11
N THR A 263 -20.07 5.09 10.11
CA THR A 263 -19.19 6.24 9.88
C THR A 263 -17.87 5.85 9.23
N HIS A 264 -17.24 4.77 9.72
CA HIS A 264 -16.00 4.26 9.13
C HIS A 264 -16.18 3.85 7.66
N PHE A 265 -17.28 3.17 7.32
CA PHE A 265 -17.58 2.83 5.93
C PHE A 265 -17.77 4.08 5.06
N LEU A 266 -18.48 5.11 5.55
CA LEU A 266 -18.64 6.38 4.82
C LEU A 266 -17.29 7.07 4.56
N SER A 267 -16.37 7.04 5.53
CA SER A 267 -14.99 7.52 5.33
C SER A 267 -14.26 6.74 4.22
N LEU A 268 -14.35 5.40 4.22
CA LEU A 268 -13.74 4.58 3.17
C LEU A 268 -14.37 4.86 1.79
N GLN A 269 -15.70 4.99 1.73
CA GLN A 269 -16.42 5.32 0.50
C GLN A 269 -15.99 6.68 -0.06
N LYS A 270 -15.83 7.69 0.80
CA LYS A 270 -15.27 8.99 0.42
C LYS A 270 -13.86 8.86 -0.15
N GLY A 271 -12.99 8.08 0.51
CA GLY A 271 -11.63 7.80 0.03
C GLY A 271 -11.61 7.12 -1.34
N ILE A 272 -12.53 6.18 -1.61
CA ILE A 272 -12.66 5.50 -2.91
C ILE A 272 -13.05 6.50 -3.99
N ALA A 273 -14.00 7.40 -3.70
CA ALA A 273 -14.44 8.42 -4.65
C ALA A 273 -13.31 9.40 -5.01
N SER A 274 -12.56 9.88 -4.02
CA SER A 274 -11.46 10.85 -4.22
C SER A 274 -10.20 10.24 -4.87
N PHE A 275 -10.03 8.92 -4.79
CA PHE A 275 -8.85 8.24 -5.30
C PHE A 275 -8.74 8.22 -6.84
N THR A 276 -9.84 8.45 -7.57
CA THR A 276 -9.87 8.42 -9.05
C THR A 276 -8.79 9.29 -9.72
N ASN A 277 -8.42 10.42 -9.10
CA ASN A 277 -7.45 11.38 -9.65
C ASN A 277 -5.98 10.90 -9.58
N PHE A 278 -5.70 9.80 -8.90
CA PHE A 278 -4.35 9.26 -8.74
C PHE A 278 -4.03 8.12 -9.70
N LEU A 279 -5.04 7.58 -10.39
CA LEU A 279 -4.89 6.43 -11.28
C LEU A 279 -4.17 6.81 -12.57
N ILE A 280 -3.27 5.93 -13.01
CA ILE A 280 -2.58 6.10 -14.30
C ILE A 280 -3.52 5.72 -15.45
N SER A 281 -4.27 4.62 -15.25
CA SER A 281 -5.29 4.14 -16.17
C SER A 281 -6.37 3.38 -15.41
N GLY A 282 -7.48 3.07 -16.08
CA GLY A 282 -8.57 2.28 -15.49
C GLY A 282 -9.44 3.05 -14.50
N SER A 283 -10.06 2.31 -13.57
CA SER A 283 -10.91 2.87 -12.52
C SER A 283 -10.87 2.00 -11.28
N PHE A 284 -10.97 2.63 -10.10
CA PHE A 284 -11.04 1.93 -8.83
C PHE A 284 -12.33 2.32 -8.11
N ARG A 285 -13.36 1.50 -8.26
CA ARG A 285 -14.67 1.69 -7.64
C ARG A 285 -14.85 0.72 -6.47
N ILE A 286 -16.02 0.78 -5.84
CA ILE A 286 -16.34 -0.08 -4.70
C ILE A 286 -16.13 -1.57 -4.98
N GLU A 287 -16.39 -2.05 -6.20
CA GLU A 287 -16.20 -3.47 -6.53
C GLU A 287 -14.72 -3.86 -6.55
N GLN A 288 -13.84 -3.04 -7.12
CA GLN A 288 -12.40 -3.25 -7.05
C GLN A 288 -11.87 -3.13 -5.62
N ALA A 289 -12.43 -2.21 -4.82
CA ALA A 289 -12.07 -2.06 -3.41
C ALA A 289 -12.50 -3.29 -2.57
N ILE A 290 -13.65 -3.90 -2.89
CA ILE A 290 -14.10 -5.15 -2.26
C ILE A 290 -13.12 -6.29 -2.58
N ASN A 291 -12.69 -6.42 -3.84
CA ASN A 291 -11.69 -7.41 -4.24
C ASN A 291 -10.37 -7.22 -3.48
N ALA A 292 -9.81 -5.99 -3.52
CA ALA A 292 -8.58 -5.66 -2.82
C ALA A 292 -8.69 -5.89 -1.30
N GLY A 293 -9.84 -5.58 -0.70
CA GLY A 293 -10.10 -5.83 0.72
C GLY A 293 -10.16 -7.33 1.04
N ALA A 294 -10.79 -8.14 0.18
CA ALA A 294 -10.83 -9.58 0.37
C ALA A 294 -9.41 -10.21 0.31
N LYS A 295 -8.56 -9.74 -0.61
CA LYS A 295 -7.13 -10.12 -0.69
C LYS A 295 -6.37 -9.71 0.57
N ALA A 296 -6.54 -8.48 1.05
CA ALA A 296 -5.90 -7.99 2.27
C ALA A 296 -6.33 -8.79 3.52
N ALA A 297 -7.62 -9.10 3.63
CA ALA A 297 -8.15 -9.96 4.69
C ALA A 297 -7.57 -11.38 4.63
N TYR A 298 -7.42 -11.95 3.43
CA TYR A 298 -6.83 -13.27 3.25
C TYR A 298 -5.35 -13.32 3.67
N LEU A 299 -4.55 -12.33 3.26
CA LEU A 299 -3.17 -12.19 3.73
C LEU A 299 -3.13 -12.07 5.26
N ALA A 300 -3.95 -11.20 5.85
CA ALA A 300 -3.98 -10.99 7.29
C ALA A 300 -4.39 -12.27 8.05
N ALA A 301 -5.35 -13.04 7.54
CA ALA A 301 -5.77 -14.30 8.14
C ALA A 301 -4.66 -15.35 8.11
N LYS A 302 -3.95 -15.50 6.98
CA LYS A 302 -2.79 -16.41 6.89
C LYS A 302 -1.68 -16.03 7.87
N ILE A 303 -1.38 -14.74 8.03
CA ILE A 303 -0.38 -14.27 9.01
C ILE A 303 -0.85 -14.62 10.42
N LEU A 304 -2.13 -14.37 10.72
CA LEU A 304 -2.71 -14.59 12.05
C LEU A 304 -2.69 -16.06 12.47
N THR A 305 -2.93 -16.97 11.54
CA THR A 305 -2.89 -18.43 11.80
C THR A 305 -1.50 -19.03 11.70
N GLY A 306 -0.50 -18.27 11.25
CA GLY A 306 0.85 -18.78 10.97
C GLY A 306 0.88 -19.76 9.78
N ASP A 307 -0.10 -19.70 8.89
CA ASP A 307 -0.18 -20.58 7.73
C ASP A 307 0.77 -20.12 6.62
N VAL A 308 1.95 -20.74 6.59
CA VAL A 308 3.02 -20.47 5.61
C VAL A 308 2.83 -21.14 4.26
N THR A 309 1.71 -21.85 4.03
CA THR A 309 1.45 -22.43 2.71
C THR A 309 1.32 -21.34 1.63
N PRO A 310 1.65 -21.63 0.36
CA PRO A 310 1.51 -20.66 -0.73
C PRO A 310 0.11 -20.04 -0.80
N ILE A 311 0.03 -18.81 -1.29
CA ILE A 311 -1.26 -18.12 -1.50
C ILE A 311 -2.01 -18.84 -2.63
N THR A 312 -3.21 -19.33 -2.34
CA THR A 312 -4.11 -19.83 -3.37
C THR A 312 -4.77 -18.64 -4.08
N LYS A 313 -4.45 -18.45 -5.36
CA LYS A 313 -5.06 -17.42 -6.21
C LYS A 313 -6.31 -17.97 -6.89
N TYR A 314 -7.37 -17.16 -6.94
CA TYR A 314 -8.60 -17.51 -7.64
C TYR A 314 -8.33 -17.67 -9.13
N ALA A 315 -8.69 -18.83 -9.67
CA ALA A 315 -8.56 -19.24 -11.06
C ALA A 315 -9.88 -19.84 -11.57
N ASP A 316 -10.98 -19.11 -11.38
CA ASP A 316 -12.33 -19.48 -11.80
C ASP A 316 -12.91 -20.73 -11.13
N GLU A 317 -12.54 -20.97 -9.86
CA GLU A 317 -13.07 -22.08 -9.07
C GLU A 317 -14.59 -21.99 -8.90
N ASP A 318 -15.26 -23.15 -8.89
CA ASP A 318 -16.69 -23.21 -8.62
C ASP A 318 -16.99 -22.92 -7.14
N ILE A 319 -17.44 -21.68 -6.90
CA ILE A 319 -17.87 -21.21 -5.58
C ILE A 319 -19.36 -21.50 -5.29
N SER A 320 -20.10 -22.15 -6.20
CA SER A 320 -21.56 -22.30 -6.11
C SER A 320 -21.99 -23.05 -4.84
N THR A 321 -21.24 -24.07 -4.45
CA THR A 321 -21.50 -24.92 -3.27
C THR A 321 -20.99 -24.33 -1.95
N LEU A 322 -20.08 -23.36 -2.00
CA LEU A 322 -19.49 -22.73 -0.82
C LEU A 322 -20.50 -21.81 -0.13
N GLU A 323 -20.62 -21.91 1.19
CA GLU A 323 -21.56 -21.11 1.98
C GLU A 323 -20.95 -20.71 3.33
N ILE A 324 -21.05 -19.42 3.67
CA ILE A 324 -20.68 -18.88 4.97
C ILE A 324 -21.92 -18.93 5.87
N LYS A 325 -21.92 -19.82 6.87
CA LYS A 325 -23.05 -20.03 7.78
C LYS A 325 -22.98 -19.17 9.03
N SER A 326 -21.78 -18.73 9.43
CA SER A 326 -21.58 -17.91 10.62
C SER A 326 -22.43 -16.63 10.59
N PRO A 327 -23.29 -16.35 11.60
CA PRO A 327 -24.21 -15.21 11.60
C PRO A 327 -23.52 -13.85 11.46
N GLN A 328 -22.30 -13.72 11.99
CA GLN A 328 -21.54 -12.46 11.92
C GLN A 328 -20.95 -12.20 10.52
N TRP A 329 -20.88 -13.22 9.66
CA TRP A 329 -20.17 -13.19 8.39
C TRP A 329 -21.04 -13.59 7.19
N ASN A 330 -22.20 -14.19 7.41
CA ASN A 330 -23.09 -14.69 6.35
C ASN A 330 -23.54 -13.60 5.35
N SER A 331 -23.49 -12.33 5.74
CA SER A 331 -23.76 -11.19 4.86
C SER A 331 -22.82 -11.15 3.65
N LEU A 332 -21.62 -11.73 3.76
CA LEU A 332 -20.63 -11.85 2.68
C LEU A 332 -21.05 -12.85 1.59
N ASN A 333 -21.99 -13.77 1.82
CA ASN A 333 -22.52 -14.64 0.76
C ASN A 333 -23.10 -13.87 -0.43
N ARG A 334 -23.49 -12.60 -0.22
CA ARG A 334 -23.95 -11.72 -1.32
C ARG A 334 -22.86 -11.45 -2.36
N LEU A 335 -21.58 -11.58 -2.00
CA LEU A 335 -20.45 -11.34 -2.90
C LEU A 335 -20.43 -12.35 -4.05
N LYS A 336 -21.04 -13.54 -3.88
CA LYS A 336 -21.27 -14.52 -4.96
C LYS A 336 -22.05 -13.93 -6.15
N LYS A 337 -22.78 -12.83 -5.95
CA LYS A 337 -23.56 -12.15 -7.00
C LYS A 337 -22.75 -11.12 -7.79
N LEU A 338 -21.55 -10.73 -7.34
CA LEU A 338 -20.69 -9.83 -8.10
C LEU A 338 -20.24 -10.50 -9.40
N GLN A 339 -19.87 -9.70 -10.41
CA GLN A 339 -19.31 -10.24 -11.65
C GLN A 339 -17.99 -10.97 -11.36
N ASP A 340 -17.11 -10.29 -10.64
CA ASP A 340 -15.88 -10.87 -10.12
C ASP A 340 -16.16 -11.71 -8.87
N LYS A 341 -15.95 -13.03 -8.99
CA LYS A 341 -16.22 -14.01 -7.94
C LYS A 341 -15.07 -14.15 -6.95
N SER A 342 -13.88 -13.67 -7.29
CA SER A 342 -12.67 -13.85 -6.48
C SER A 342 -12.80 -13.22 -5.09
N ALA A 343 -13.54 -12.11 -4.97
CA ALA A 343 -13.80 -11.49 -3.67
C ALA A 343 -14.51 -12.44 -2.69
N PHE A 344 -15.51 -13.20 -3.16
CA PHE A 344 -16.16 -14.19 -2.30
C PHE A 344 -15.21 -15.35 -1.98
N PHE A 345 -14.47 -15.84 -2.97
CA PHE A 345 -13.49 -16.90 -2.78
C PHE A 345 -12.47 -16.55 -1.68
N TYR A 346 -11.82 -15.38 -1.76
CA TYR A 346 -10.83 -14.96 -0.77
C TYR A 346 -11.43 -14.76 0.63
N TRP A 347 -12.67 -14.25 0.73
CA TRP A 347 -13.38 -14.20 2.02
C TRP A 347 -13.68 -15.59 2.58
N TYR A 348 -14.08 -16.54 1.73
CA TYR A 348 -14.31 -17.91 2.17
C TYR A 348 -13.01 -18.54 2.70
N GLN A 349 -11.90 -18.40 1.97
CA GLN A 349 -10.57 -18.85 2.41
C GLN A 349 -10.15 -18.19 3.73
N THR A 350 -10.36 -16.88 3.86
CA THR A 350 -10.10 -16.12 5.10
C THR A 350 -10.85 -16.72 6.28
N LEU A 351 -12.17 -16.92 6.14
CA LEU A 351 -12.98 -17.45 7.23
C LEU A 351 -12.70 -18.93 7.49
N GLN A 352 -12.29 -19.70 6.49
CA GLN A 352 -11.91 -21.09 6.68
C GLN A 352 -10.64 -21.20 7.52
N LEU A 353 -9.62 -20.36 7.25
CA LEU A 353 -8.40 -20.30 8.06
C LEU A 353 -8.69 -19.92 9.51
N LEU A 354 -9.66 -19.02 9.72
CA LEU A 354 -10.03 -18.54 11.05
C LEU A 354 -11.07 -19.42 11.77
N ASP A 355 -11.52 -20.52 11.15
CA ASP A 355 -12.63 -21.36 11.63
C ASP A 355 -13.95 -20.58 11.88
N LEU A 356 -14.25 -19.61 11.01
CA LEU A 356 -15.41 -18.72 11.07
C LEU A 356 -16.43 -18.98 9.95
N VAL A 357 -16.30 -20.06 9.18
CA VAL A 357 -17.27 -20.41 8.13
C VAL A 357 -18.57 -20.96 8.74
N LYS A 358 -18.46 -21.82 9.74
CA LYS A 358 -19.59 -22.49 10.39
C LYS A 358 -20.12 -21.64 11.55
N GLU A 359 -21.31 -21.97 12.06
CA GLU A 359 -21.69 -21.49 13.38
C GLU A 359 -20.63 -21.97 14.39
N PRO A 360 -20.21 -21.12 15.34
CA PRO A 360 -19.38 -21.62 16.44
C PRO A 360 -20.10 -22.83 17.02
N ALA A 361 -19.39 -23.95 17.17
CA ALA A 361 -19.97 -25.11 17.82
C ALA A 361 -20.56 -24.64 19.14
N VAL A 362 -21.85 -24.90 19.35
CA VAL A 362 -22.49 -24.73 20.65
C VAL A 362 -21.94 -25.84 21.55
N ASP A 363 -20.63 -25.81 21.82
CA ASP A 363 -19.97 -26.84 22.59
C ASP A 363 -19.94 -26.45 24.07
N VAL A 364 -20.80 -27.16 24.80
CA VAL A 364 -20.49 -27.74 26.12
C VAL A 364 -20.19 -26.74 27.26
N VAL A 365 -20.92 -25.64 27.37
CA VAL A 365 -21.07 -24.94 28.68
C VAL A 365 -22.49 -25.13 29.26
N VAL A 366 -23.47 -25.43 28.40
CA VAL A 366 -24.87 -25.59 28.82
C VAL A 366 -25.20 -27.04 29.24
N ARG A 367 -24.35 -28.03 28.91
CA ARG A 367 -24.58 -29.43 29.35
C ARG A 367 -24.04 -29.73 30.74
N GLU A 368 -22.90 -29.17 31.14
CA GLU A 368 -22.40 -29.34 32.52
C GLU A 368 -23.25 -28.58 33.55
N HIS A 369 -23.80 -27.41 33.22
CA HIS A 369 -24.74 -26.69 34.11
C HIS A 369 -26.14 -27.32 34.20
N ARG A 370 -26.51 -28.21 33.27
CA ARG A 370 -27.77 -28.96 33.36
C ARG A 370 -27.61 -30.31 34.05
N GLN A 371 -26.44 -30.96 33.95
CA GLN A 371 -26.13 -32.16 34.73
C GLN A 371 -25.87 -31.83 36.21
N ALA A 372 -25.18 -30.73 36.53
CA ALA A 372 -24.98 -30.29 37.91
C ALA A 372 -26.29 -29.90 38.64
N ARG A 373 -27.35 -29.49 37.92
CA ARG A 373 -28.67 -29.19 38.51
C ARG A 373 -29.64 -30.39 38.58
N LEU A 374 -29.29 -31.51 37.96
CA LEU A 374 -30.08 -32.75 38.04
C LEU A 374 -29.50 -33.74 39.06
N GLU A 375 -28.27 -33.50 39.55
CA GLU A 375 -27.66 -34.26 40.65
C GLU A 375 -27.89 -33.61 42.03
N GLU A 376 -28.50 -32.42 42.09
CA GLU A 376 -28.85 -31.70 43.33
C GLU A 376 -30.38 -31.65 43.62
N ASN A 377 -31.20 -32.51 42.98
CA ASN A 377 -32.63 -32.64 43.31
C ASN A 377 -33.02 -34.09 43.64
#